data_AF-A0A495V921-F1
#
_entry.id   AF-A0A495V921-F1
#
_cell.length_a   1.000
_cell.length_b   1.000
_cell.length_c   1.000
_cell.angle_alpha   90.00
_cell.angle_beta   90.00
_cell.angle_gamma   90.00
#
_symmetry.space_group_name_H-M   'P 1'
#
loop_
_entity.id
_entity.type
_entity.pdbx_description
1 polymer ?
#
loop_
_entity_poly.entity_id
_entity_poly.type
_entity_poly.pdbx_seq_one_letter_code
_entity_poly.pdbx_strand_id
1 'polypeptide(L)'
;MYRAPASWMGTLFARLEAIAEAADLSERLCGHLAKAKRLTHSLVATLTFFFMMVNTRVQALDLAPAIEQAMLDDLIPALYLERVAARSTRAEPRHRLRALSAQRLAPLRQPSHPIQSLDPQTRHHLEQVAGECADLFQRSSSCVEGRNGFLALYQHGHHRLSPRKQQVLTALHNFAIKRPDGTTAAERFFAQPHPSLFEQVLERMPWPARPARGRPRPARQPYLVPVAA
;
A
#
# COMPACT_ATOMS: atom_id res chain seq x y z
N MET A 1 19.97 -14.20 14.36
CA MET A 1 19.45 -14.75 15.64
C MET A 1 18.47 -13.74 16.24
N TYR A 2 17.16 -13.94 16.06
CA TYR A 2 16.11 -13.04 16.55
C TYR A 2 15.89 -13.30 18.04
N ARG A 3 16.47 -12.48 18.93
CA ARG A 3 16.22 -12.58 20.39
C ARG A 3 14.72 -12.40 20.64
N ALA A 4 14.12 -13.33 21.38
CA ALA A 4 12.68 -13.39 21.67
C ALA A 4 12.12 -12.02 22.13
N PRO A 5 11.39 -11.28 21.27
CA PRO A 5 10.95 -9.91 21.57
C PRO A 5 9.90 -9.82 22.68
N ALA A 6 9.21 -10.92 22.96
CA ALA A 6 7.98 -10.92 23.75
C ALA A 6 8.20 -10.56 25.23
N SER A 7 9.28 -11.04 25.86
CA SER A 7 9.52 -10.85 27.30
C SER A 7 9.86 -9.39 27.64
N TRP A 8 10.72 -8.75 26.83
CA TRP A 8 11.04 -7.33 26.96
C TRP A 8 9.79 -6.47 26.73
N MET A 9 9.02 -6.71 25.67
CA MET A 9 7.83 -5.89 25.38
C MET A 9 6.80 -5.93 26.51
N GLY A 10 6.63 -7.09 27.17
CA GLY A 10 5.79 -7.22 28.36
C GLY A 10 6.24 -6.28 29.50
N THR A 11 7.54 -6.29 29.81
CA THR A 11 8.14 -5.41 30.83
C THR A 11 7.98 -3.92 30.49
N LEU A 12 8.11 -3.54 29.21
CA LEU A 12 7.88 -2.16 28.77
C LEU A 12 6.43 -1.72 28.99
N PHE A 13 5.46 -2.54 28.62
CA PHE A 13 4.05 -2.20 28.81
C PHE A 13 3.69 -2.09 30.28
N ALA A 14 4.22 -2.98 31.14
CA ALA A 14 4.03 -2.87 32.58
C ALA A 14 4.58 -1.54 33.14
N ARG A 15 5.75 -1.10 32.66
CA ARG A 15 6.32 0.20 33.05
C ARG A 15 5.48 1.38 32.54
N LEU A 16 4.97 1.30 31.32
CA LEU A 16 4.09 2.34 30.75
C LEU A 16 2.75 2.42 31.50
N GLU A 17 2.20 1.29 31.91
CA GLU A 17 0.97 1.21 32.71
C GLU A 17 1.19 1.85 34.09
N ALA A 18 2.30 1.56 34.76
CA ALA A 18 2.65 2.19 36.04
C ALA A 18 2.84 3.72 35.92
N ILE A 19 3.46 4.20 34.83
CA ILE A 19 3.60 5.64 34.57
C ILE A 19 2.23 6.28 34.30
N ALA A 20 1.36 5.61 33.55
CA ALA A 20 0.02 6.11 33.24
C ALA A 20 -0.83 6.26 34.50
N GLU A 21 -0.72 5.31 35.43
CA GLU A 21 -1.37 5.36 36.74
C GLU A 21 -0.81 6.49 37.61
N ALA A 22 0.51 6.59 37.74
CA ALA A 22 1.16 7.65 38.51
C ALA A 22 0.89 9.06 37.95
N ALA A 23 0.63 9.19 36.65
CA ALA A 23 0.32 10.45 35.98
C ALA A 23 -1.18 10.76 35.89
N ASP A 24 -2.06 9.92 36.45
CA ASP A 24 -3.52 10.06 36.43
C ASP A 24 -4.07 10.32 35.02
N LEU A 25 -3.64 9.51 34.04
CA LEU A 25 -4.06 9.69 32.66
C LEU A 25 -5.55 9.36 32.47
N SER A 26 -6.24 10.17 31.64
CA SER A 26 -7.63 9.92 31.28
C SER A 26 -7.88 8.51 30.73
N GLU A 27 -9.07 7.97 30.96
CA GLU A 27 -9.52 6.65 30.48
C GLU A 27 -9.29 6.46 28.98
N ARG A 28 -9.47 7.52 28.18
CA ARG A 28 -9.18 7.52 26.74
C ARG A 28 -7.72 7.19 26.44
N LEU A 29 -6.76 7.80 27.16
CA LEU A 29 -5.33 7.57 26.94
C LEU A 29 -4.91 6.18 27.44
N CYS A 30 -5.46 5.73 28.57
CA CYS A 30 -5.29 4.36 29.05
C CYS A 30 -5.84 3.34 28.04
N GLY A 31 -6.98 3.62 27.41
CA GLY A 31 -7.54 2.81 26.32
C GLY A 31 -6.65 2.74 25.08
N HIS A 32 -5.95 3.81 24.73
CA HIS A 32 -4.94 3.78 23.66
C HIS A 32 -3.74 2.89 24.02
N LEU A 33 -3.27 2.95 25.26
CA LEU A 33 -2.17 2.11 25.75
C LEU A 33 -2.56 0.62 25.72
N ALA A 34 -3.75 0.28 26.23
CA ALA A 34 -4.28 -1.08 26.21
C ALA A 34 -4.43 -1.61 24.77
N LYS A 35 -4.91 -0.76 23.85
CA LYS A 35 -5.00 -1.11 22.42
C LYS A 35 -3.61 -1.37 21.83
N ALA A 36 -2.62 -0.52 22.13
CA ALA A 36 -1.25 -0.73 21.65
C ALA A 36 -0.68 -2.06 22.14
N LYS A 37 -0.81 -2.37 23.44
CA LYS A 37 -0.39 -3.64 24.06
C LYS A 37 -1.05 -4.84 23.37
N ARG A 38 -2.36 -4.79 23.14
CA ARG A 38 -3.11 -5.85 22.46
C ARG A 38 -2.63 -6.07 21.02
N LEU A 39 -2.40 -5.00 20.27
CA LEU A 39 -2.01 -5.10 18.85
C LEU A 39 -0.56 -5.55 18.67
N THR A 40 0.32 -5.30 19.65
CA THR A 40 1.72 -5.74 19.61
C THR A 40 1.87 -7.22 19.29
N HIS A 41 1.06 -8.09 19.89
CA HIS A 41 1.16 -9.53 19.66
C HIS A 41 0.93 -9.88 18.18
N SER A 42 -0.14 -9.36 17.58
CA SER A 42 -0.43 -9.56 16.17
C SER A 42 0.65 -8.94 15.26
N LEU A 43 1.21 -7.79 15.62
CA LEU A 43 2.31 -7.17 14.86
C LEU A 43 3.57 -8.04 14.86
N VAL A 44 3.94 -8.58 16.02
CA VAL A 44 5.08 -9.50 16.14
C VAL A 44 4.80 -10.78 15.36
N ALA A 45 3.59 -11.35 15.45
CA ALA A 45 3.21 -12.53 14.68
C ALA A 45 3.33 -12.32 13.17
N THR A 46 2.93 -11.14 12.65
CA THR A 46 3.12 -10.79 11.24
C THR A 46 4.59 -10.73 10.85
N LEU A 47 5.46 -10.15 11.69
CA LEU A 47 6.90 -10.14 11.45
C LEU A 47 7.48 -11.56 11.45
N THR A 48 7.11 -12.39 12.43
CA THR A 48 7.53 -13.79 12.52
C THR A 48 7.10 -14.56 11.28
N PHE A 49 5.84 -14.41 10.86
CA PHE A 49 5.32 -15.03 9.64
C PHE A 49 6.12 -14.61 8.41
N PHE A 50 6.38 -13.31 8.25
CA PHE A 50 7.18 -12.81 7.13
C PHE A 50 8.57 -13.44 7.09
N PHE A 51 9.31 -13.40 8.20
CA PHE A 51 10.66 -13.98 8.25
C PHE A 51 10.64 -15.49 8.05
N MET A 52 9.65 -16.20 8.60
CA MET A 52 9.48 -17.63 8.37
C MET A 52 9.29 -17.93 6.87
N MET A 53 8.38 -17.21 6.20
CA MET A 53 8.13 -17.39 4.78
C MET A 53 9.35 -17.09 3.90
N VAL A 54 10.07 -16.01 4.22
CA VAL A 54 11.32 -15.66 3.52
C VAL A 54 12.37 -16.75 3.71
N ASN A 55 12.61 -17.20 4.94
CA ASN A 55 13.58 -18.27 5.22
C ASN A 55 13.19 -19.56 4.50
N THR A 56 11.92 -19.99 4.56
CA THR A 56 11.46 -21.20 3.87
C THR A 56 11.69 -21.12 2.36
N ARG A 57 11.40 -19.97 1.73
CA ARG A 57 11.61 -19.78 0.29
C ARG A 57 13.09 -19.81 -0.09
N VAL A 58 13.94 -19.17 0.70
CA VAL A 58 15.38 -19.14 0.43
C VAL A 58 16.02 -20.51 0.68
N GLN A 59 15.65 -21.21 1.75
CA GLN A 59 16.14 -22.57 2.05
C GLN A 59 15.75 -23.57 0.96
N ALA A 60 14.55 -23.42 0.36
CA ALA A 60 14.11 -24.27 -0.74
C ALA A 60 14.95 -24.16 -2.02
N LEU A 61 15.81 -23.13 -2.12
CA LEU A 61 16.75 -22.97 -3.24
C LEU A 61 18.03 -23.80 -3.09
N ASP A 62 18.26 -24.42 -1.93
CA ASP A 62 19.41 -25.28 -1.63
C ASP A 62 20.77 -24.64 -2.02
N LEU A 63 20.97 -23.40 -1.56
CA LEU A 63 22.11 -22.58 -1.93
C LEU A 63 23.30 -22.83 -1.00
N ALA A 64 24.51 -22.55 -1.50
CA ALA A 64 25.68 -22.45 -0.65
C ALA A 64 25.47 -21.38 0.45
N PRO A 65 25.96 -21.59 1.69
CA PRO A 65 25.67 -20.71 2.83
C PRO A 65 25.98 -19.22 2.59
N ALA A 66 27.06 -18.92 1.85
CA ALA A 66 27.43 -17.55 1.52
C ALA A 66 26.40 -16.85 0.60
N ILE A 67 25.78 -17.61 -0.32
CA ILE A 67 24.77 -17.09 -1.25
C ILE A 67 23.42 -16.98 -0.55
N GLU A 68 23.06 -17.97 0.27
CA GLU A 68 21.88 -17.90 1.14
C GLU A 68 21.91 -16.64 2.01
N GLN A 69 23.04 -16.39 2.67
CA GLN A 69 23.20 -15.23 3.52
C GLN A 69 23.12 -13.92 2.72
N ALA A 70 23.76 -13.87 1.55
CA ALA A 70 23.66 -12.73 0.63
C ALA A 70 22.22 -12.45 0.17
N MET A 71 21.38 -13.48 0.01
CA MET A 71 19.96 -13.28 -0.30
C MET A 71 19.22 -12.59 0.85
N LEU A 72 19.42 -13.07 2.08
CA LEU A 72 18.71 -12.62 3.28
C LEU A 72 19.17 -11.24 3.75
N ASP A 73 20.48 -10.98 3.74
CA ASP A 73 21.08 -9.78 4.33
C ASP A 73 21.17 -8.60 3.35
N ASP A 74 21.27 -8.88 2.03
CA ASP A 74 21.54 -7.85 1.03
C ASP A 74 20.49 -7.80 -0.10
N LEU A 75 20.27 -8.91 -0.83
CA LEU A 75 19.45 -8.87 -2.05
C LEU A 75 17.97 -8.58 -1.75
N ILE A 76 17.33 -9.37 -0.88
CA ILE A 76 15.92 -9.17 -0.52
C ILE A 76 15.71 -7.78 0.12
N PRO A 77 16.53 -7.33 1.09
CA PRO A 77 16.42 -5.99 1.65
C PRO A 77 16.59 -4.88 0.60
N ALA A 78 17.56 -4.99 -0.31
CA ALA A 78 17.75 -3.99 -1.37
C ALA A 78 16.52 -3.87 -2.28
N LEU A 79 15.97 -5.01 -2.70
CA LEU A 79 14.78 -5.06 -3.54
C LEU A 79 13.53 -4.54 -2.83
N TYR A 80 13.43 -4.72 -1.52
CA TYR A 80 12.39 -4.08 -0.71
C TYR A 80 12.59 -2.55 -0.66
N LEU A 81 13.81 -2.07 -0.44
CA LEU A 81 14.12 -0.63 -0.40
C LEU A 81 13.79 0.07 -1.73
N GLU A 82 14.04 -0.56 -2.88
CA GLU A 82 13.62 -0.04 -4.19
C GLU A 82 12.11 0.14 -4.29
N ARG A 83 11.33 -0.83 -3.79
CA ARG A 83 9.86 -0.76 -3.78
C ARG A 83 9.37 0.39 -2.92
N VAL A 84 9.96 0.57 -1.74
CA VAL A 84 9.62 1.68 -0.84
C VAL A 84 10.00 3.02 -1.48
N ALA A 85 11.17 3.11 -2.11
CA ALA A 85 11.63 4.32 -2.80
C ALA A 85 10.71 4.70 -3.96
N ALA A 86 10.29 3.72 -4.78
CA ALA A 86 9.38 3.94 -5.90
C ALA A 86 8.01 4.46 -5.47
N ARG A 87 7.56 4.11 -4.26
CA ARG A 87 6.30 4.59 -3.67
C ARG A 87 6.44 5.93 -2.94
N SER A 88 7.67 6.41 -2.71
CA SER A 88 7.89 7.68 -1.99
C SER A 88 7.55 8.89 -2.87
N THR A 89 6.60 9.70 -2.39
CA THR A 89 6.19 10.95 -3.03
C THR A 89 7.28 12.04 -2.93
N ARG A 90 8.06 12.04 -1.84
CA ARG A 90 9.13 13.03 -1.59
C ARG A 90 10.47 12.60 -2.19
N ALA A 91 11.20 13.56 -2.73
CA ALA A 91 12.49 13.33 -3.39
C ALA A 91 13.59 12.87 -2.43
N GLU A 92 13.81 13.60 -1.34
CA GLU A 92 14.88 13.31 -0.38
C GLU A 92 14.80 11.88 0.22
N PRO A 93 13.64 11.42 0.75
CA PRO A 93 13.51 10.04 1.20
C PRO A 93 13.68 9.00 0.09
N ARG A 94 13.21 9.30 -1.13
CA ARG A 94 13.36 8.41 -2.29
C ARG A 94 14.83 8.22 -2.67
N HIS A 95 15.61 9.32 -2.72
CA HIS A 95 17.03 9.25 -3.02
C HIS A 95 17.80 8.51 -1.93
N ARG A 96 17.51 8.79 -0.66
CA ARG A 96 18.12 8.08 0.47
C ARG A 96 17.88 6.57 0.41
N LEU A 97 16.64 6.14 0.14
CA LEU A 97 16.29 4.71 0.05
C LEU A 97 16.97 4.03 -1.14
N ARG A 98 17.05 4.69 -2.30
CA ARG A 98 17.80 4.18 -3.46
C ARG A 98 19.29 4.06 -3.18
N ALA A 99 19.88 5.02 -2.48
CA ALA A 99 21.29 4.96 -2.08
C ALA A 99 21.56 3.77 -1.14
N LEU A 100 20.67 3.53 -0.17
CA LEU A 100 20.77 2.36 0.72
C LEU A 100 20.60 1.04 -0.04
N SER A 101 19.65 0.97 -0.97
CA SER A 101 19.48 -0.18 -1.88
C SER A 101 20.77 -0.43 -2.68
N ALA A 102 21.33 0.61 -3.30
CA ALA A 102 22.56 0.50 -4.08
C ALA A 102 23.75 0.05 -3.22
N GLN A 103 23.86 0.54 -1.97
CA GLN A 103 24.89 0.12 -1.03
C GLN A 103 24.81 -1.38 -0.72
N ARG A 104 23.60 -1.93 -0.57
CA ARG A 104 23.37 -3.36 -0.33
C ARG A 104 23.66 -4.22 -1.57
N LEU A 105 23.37 -3.71 -2.76
CA LEU A 105 23.66 -4.42 -4.01
C LEU A 105 25.15 -4.38 -4.40
N ALA A 106 25.91 -3.38 -3.91
CA ALA A 106 27.30 -3.18 -4.35
C ALA A 106 28.23 -4.38 -4.09
N PRO A 107 28.21 -5.05 -2.92
CA PRO A 107 29.01 -6.27 -2.71
C PRO A 107 28.62 -7.41 -3.65
N LEU A 108 27.32 -7.58 -3.90
CA LEU A 108 26.80 -8.66 -4.74
C LEU A 108 27.24 -8.53 -6.19
N ARG A 109 27.52 -7.32 -6.66
CA ARG A 109 27.97 -7.02 -8.03
C ARG A 109 29.48 -7.12 -8.24
N GLN A 110 30.25 -7.36 -7.17
CA GLN A 110 31.69 -7.57 -7.29
C GLN A 110 31.95 -8.90 -8.00
N PRO A 111 32.82 -8.96 -9.03
CA PRO A 111 33.10 -10.21 -9.76
C PRO A 111 33.60 -11.36 -8.87
N SER A 112 34.24 -11.04 -7.74
CA SER A 112 34.72 -12.00 -6.75
C SER A 112 33.63 -12.59 -5.85
N HIS A 113 32.41 -12.03 -5.85
CA HIS A 113 31.34 -12.50 -4.99
C HIS A 113 30.84 -13.88 -5.47
N PRO A 114 30.58 -14.85 -4.57
CA PRO A 114 30.14 -16.20 -4.95
C PRO A 114 28.87 -16.23 -5.81
N ILE A 115 27.99 -15.25 -5.67
CA ILE A 115 26.79 -15.15 -6.51
C ILE A 115 27.11 -14.90 -8.01
N GLN A 116 28.27 -14.32 -8.32
CA GLN A 116 28.69 -13.98 -9.68
C GLN A 116 29.27 -15.18 -10.45
N SER A 117 29.69 -16.24 -9.76
CA SER A 117 30.10 -17.49 -10.41
C SER A 117 28.91 -18.33 -10.88
N LEU A 118 27.70 -18.03 -10.43
CA LEU A 118 26.47 -18.67 -10.89
C LEU A 118 26.15 -18.29 -12.34
N ASP A 119 25.55 -19.23 -13.07
CA ASP A 119 25.08 -18.98 -14.42
C ASP A 119 23.99 -17.88 -14.46
N PRO A 120 23.79 -17.20 -15.61
CA PRO A 120 22.83 -16.11 -15.71
C PRO A 120 21.38 -16.50 -15.40
N GLN A 121 20.97 -17.73 -15.71
CA GLN A 121 19.59 -18.19 -15.48
C GLN A 121 19.33 -18.39 -14.00
N THR A 122 20.28 -18.99 -13.28
CA THR A 122 20.22 -19.13 -11.82
C THR A 122 20.18 -17.75 -11.16
N ARG A 123 21.07 -16.82 -11.54
CA ARG A 123 21.05 -15.45 -10.99
C ARG A 123 19.71 -14.76 -11.23
N HIS A 124 19.13 -14.91 -12.42
CA HIS A 124 17.81 -14.35 -12.72
C HIS A 124 16.72 -14.97 -11.83
N HIS A 125 16.75 -16.29 -11.62
CA HIS A 125 15.83 -16.97 -10.72
C HIS A 125 15.95 -16.46 -9.26
N LEU A 126 17.18 -16.27 -8.76
CA LEU A 126 17.41 -15.68 -7.44
C LEU A 126 16.83 -14.26 -7.32
N GLU A 127 16.99 -13.42 -8.36
CA GLU A 127 16.38 -12.08 -8.39
C GLU A 127 14.85 -12.14 -8.37
N GLN A 128 14.24 -13.10 -9.08
CA GLN A 128 12.80 -13.30 -9.06
C GLN A 128 12.31 -13.68 -7.67
N VAL A 129 12.89 -14.70 -7.04
CA VAL A 129 12.52 -15.16 -5.69
C VAL A 129 12.75 -14.05 -4.67
N ALA A 130 13.87 -13.33 -4.76
CA ALA A 130 14.13 -12.20 -3.88
C ALA A 130 13.09 -11.08 -4.07
N GLY A 131 12.66 -10.85 -5.30
CA GLY A 131 11.59 -9.92 -5.62
C GLY A 131 10.27 -10.32 -4.97
N GLU A 132 9.86 -11.58 -5.12
CA GLU A 132 8.64 -12.09 -4.50
C GLU A 132 8.70 -12.00 -2.97
N CYS A 133 9.85 -12.36 -2.36
CA CYS A 133 10.08 -12.21 -0.93
C CYS A 133 9.95 -10.76 -0.48
N ALA A 134 10.50 -9.81 -1.25
CA ALA A 134 10.34 -8.39 -0.96
C ALA A 134 8.89 -7.90 -1.08
N ASP A 135 8.06 -8.56 -1.90
CA ASP A 135 6.63 -8.26 -2.04
C ASP A 135 5.76 -8.89 -0.94
N LEU A 136 6.24 -9.94 -0.25
CA LEU A 136 5.54 -10.53 0.91
C LEU A 136 5.39 -9.53 2.05
N PHE A 137 6.32 -8.58 2.20
CA PHE A 137 6.22 -7.56 3.23
C PHE A 137 5.18 -6.51 2.86
N GLN A 138 3.93 -6.80 3.19
CA GLN A 138 2.84 -5.85 3.05
C GLN A 138 2.92 -4.82 4.17
N ARG A 139 3.21 -3.56 3.81
CA ARG A 139 3.03 -2.44 4.73
C ARG A 139 1.56 -2.38 5.12
N SER A 140 1.27 -2.17 6.39
CA SER A 140 0.00 -1.63 6.82
C SER A 140 -0.10 -0.19 6.30
N SER A 141 -0.46 -0.03 5.02
CA SER A 141 -1.10 1.22 4.59
C SER A 141 -2.37 1.31 5.40
N SER A 142 -2.56 2.46 6.05
CA SER A 142 -3.66 2.59 6.98
C SER A 142 -4.97 2.28 6.24
N CYS A 143 -5.89 1.53 6.86
CA CYS A 143 -7.28 1.41 6.39
C CYS A 143 -7.98 2.79 6.26
N VAL A 144 -7.29 3.85 6.70
CA VAL A 144 -7.69 5.23 6.62
C VAL A 144 -7.41 5.84 5.24
N GLU A 145 -6.60 5.26 4.35
CA GLU A 145 -6.46 5.85 3.00
C GLU A 145 -7.75 5.71 2.17
N GLY A 146 -8.43 4.56 2.28
CA GLY A 146 -9.74 4.37 1.67
C GLY A 146 -10.82 5.24 2.33
N ARG A 147 -10.85 5.27 3.68
CA ARG A 147 -11.81 6.10 4.43
C ARG A 147 -11.55 7.59 4.26
N ASN A 148 -10.30 8.06 4.29
CA ASN A 148 -9.95 9.46 4.05
C ASN A 148 -10.18 9.84 2.60
N GLY A 149 -9.92 8.94 1.65
CA GLY A 149 -10.28 9.15 0.24
C GLY A 149 -11.79 9.31 0.08
N PHE A 150 -12.58 8.43 0.69
CA PHE A 150 -14.04 8.54 0.72
C PHE A 150 -14.50 9.84 1.39
N LEU A 151 -13.99 10.16 2.59
CA LEU A 151 -14.37 11.36 3.34
C LEU A 151 -13.97 12.64 2.61
N ALA A 152 -12.80 12.67 1.98
CA ALA A 152 -12.35 13.79 1.16
C ALA A 152 -13.23 13.96 -0.08
N LEU A 153 -13.58 12.87 -0.78
CA LEU A 153 -14.49 12.91 -1.92
C LEU A 153 -15.90 13.35 -1.49
N TYR A 154 -16.40 12.80 -0.39
CA TYR A 154 -17.69 13.13 0.19
C TYR A 154 -17.74 14.61 0.59
N GLN A 155 -16.78 15.09 1.37
CA GLN A 155 -16.70 16.50 1.76
C GLN A 155 -16.50 17.40 0.55
N HIS A 156 -15.61 17.08 -0.39
CA HIS A 156 -15.45 17.87 -1.62
C HIS A 156 -16.77 17.95 -2.41
N GLY A 157 -17.51 16.85 -2.51
CA GLY A 157 -18.81 16.81 -3.18
C GLY A 157 -19.88 17.64 -2.46
N HIS A 158 -19.89 17.66 -1.13
CA HIS A 158 -20.96 18.25 -0.32
C HIS A 158 -20.68 19.66 0.20
N HIS A 159 -19.43 20.15 0.13
CA HIS A 159 -19.03 21.40 0.78
C HIS A 159 -19.60 22.66 0.10
N ARG A 160 -19.94 22.63 -1.20
CA ARG A 160 -20.56 23.77 -1.91
C ARG A 160 -21.52 23.31 -3.01
N LEU A 161 -22.74 23.82 -2.99
CA LEU A 161 -23.68 23.71 -4.12
C LEU A 161 -23.38 24.83 -5.11
N SER A 162 -22.61 24.54 -6.15
CA SER A 162 -22.44 25.49 -7.24
C SER A 162 -23.79 25.74 -7.94
N PRO A 163 -24.00 26.90 -8.59
CA PRO A 163 -25.24 27.16 -9.34
C PRO A 163 -25.56 26.07 -10.37
N ARG A 164 -24.52 25.56 -11.07
CA ARG A 164 -24.64 24.41 -11.98
C ARG A 164 -25.14 23.15 -11.26
N LYS A 165 -24.56 22.84 -10.10
CA LYS A 165 -24.95 21.66 -9.32
C LYS A 165 -26.38 21.79 -8.80
N GLN A 166 -26.77 22.99 -8.36
CA GLN A 166 -28.14 23.28 -7.94
C GLN A 166 -29.13 23.04 -9.08
N GLN A 167 -28.87 23.56 -10.29
CA GLN A 167 -29.72 23.33 -11.46
C GLN A 167 -29.87 21.84 -11.78
N VAL A 168 -28.78 21.08 -11.74
CA VAL A 168 -28.80 19.63 -11.98
C VAL A 168 -29.60 18.89 -10.91
N LEU A 169 -29.41 19.23 -9.62
CA LEU A 169 -30.16 18.61 -8.53
C LEU A 169 -31.66 18.94 -8.60
N THR A 170 -32.01 20.17 -9.00
CA THR A 170 -33.41 20.55 -9.26
C THR A 170 -34.01 19.73 -10.39
N ALA A 171 -33.29 19.54 -11.49
CA ALA A 171 -33.76 18.71 -12.60
C ALA A 171 -33.94 17.23 -12.16
N LEU A 172 -32.99 16.67 -11.42
CA LEU A 172 -33.09 15.30 -10.89
C LEU A 172 -34.27 15.16 -9.93
N HIS A 173 -34.45 16.10 -9.01
CA HIS A 173 -35.56 16.10 -8.07
C HIS A 173 -36.91 16.14 -8.79
N ASN A 174 -37.04 17.00 -9.80
CA ASN A 174 -38.31 17.20 -10.50
C ASN A 174 -38.63 16.06 -11.47
N PHE A 175 -37.64 15.51 -12.18
CA PHE A 175 -37.84 14.66 -13.34
C PHE A 175 -37.24 13.25 -13.24
N ALA A 176 -36.52 12.89 -12.16
CA ALA A 176 -35.94 11.55 -12.02
C ALA A 176 -36.30 10.84 -10.71
N ILE A 177 -36.39 11.58 -9.59
CA ILE A 177 -36.71 10.97 -8.29
C ILE A 177 -38.21 10.68 -8.22
N LYS A 178 -38.55 9.40 -8.05
CA LYS A 178 -39.91 8.89 -7.93
C LYS A 178 -40.29 8.63 -6.47
N ARG A 179 -41.56 8.85 -6.13
CA ARG A 179 -42.14 8.44 -4.86
C ARG A 179 -42.58 6.96 -4.91
N PRO A 180 -43.02 6.37 -3.78
CA PRO A 180 -43.54 4.99 -3.76
C PRO A 180 -44.72 4.74 -4.71
N ASP A 181 -45.49 5.78 -5.04
CA ASP A 181 -46.58 5.78 -6.03
C ASP A 181 -46.08 5.80 -7.49
N GLY A 182 -44.76 5.85 -7.70
CA GLY A 182 -44.13 5.81 -9.01
C GLY A 182 -44.05 7.15 -9.74
N THR A 183 -44.62 8.23 -9.21
CA THR A 183 -44.66 9.53 -9.91
C THR A 183 -43.50 10.45 -9.52
N THR A 184 -43.09 11.31 -10.46
CA THR A 184 -42.12 12.38 -10.21
C THR A 184 -42.80 13.64 -9.65
N ALA A 185 -42.02 14.63 -9.20
CA ALA A 185 -42.59 15.90 -8.75
C ALA A 185 -43.15 16.73 -9.91
N ALA A 186 -42.53 16.68 -11.08
CA ALA A 186 -43.03 17.36 -12.27
C ALA A 186 -44.37 16.77 -12.74
N GLU A 187 -44.53 15.44 -12.73
CA GLU A 187 -45.79 14.79 -13.13
C GLU A 187 -46.97 15.23 -12.26
N ARG A 188 -46.76 15.37 -10.95
CA ARG A 188 -47.79 15.85 -10.03
C ARG A 188 -48.11 17.33 -10.22
N PHE A 189 -47.09 18.14 -10.50
CA PHE A 189 -47.26 19.58 -10.67
C PHE A 189 -47.97 19.92 -11.99
N PHE A 190 -47.62 19.25 -13.09
CA PHE A 190 -48.19 19.48 -14.41
C PHE A 190 -49.39 18.57 -14.73
N ALA A 191 -49.70 17.61 -13.85
CA ALA A 191 -50.74 16.58 -14.04
C ALA A 191 -50.59 15.80 -15.35
N GLN A 192 -49.36 15.65 -15.85
CA GLN A 192 -49.04 15.01 -17.13
C GLN A 192 -47.71 14.26 -17.05
N PRO A 193 -47.56 13.13 -17.77
CA PRO A 193 -46.29 12.42 -17.88
C PRO A 193 -45.25 13.26 -18.63
N HIS A 194 -43.97 13.04 -18.34
CA HIS A 194 -42.87 13.62 -19.10
C HIS A 194 -41.93 12.52 -19.62
N PRO A 195 -41.13 12.79 -20.68
CA PRO A 195 -40.15 11.82 -21.15
C PRO A 195 -39.07 11.55 -20.10
N SER A 196 -38.42 10.39 -20.20
CA SER A 196 -37.36 9.98 -19.27
C SER A 196 -36.18 10.94 -19.30
N LEU A 197 -35.84 11.54 -18.15
CA LEU A 197 -34.65 12.39 -18.04
C LEU A 197 -33.38 11.64 -18.42
N PHE A 198 -33.28 10.35 -18.08
CA PHE A 198 -32.12 9.53 -18.39
C PHE A 198 -31.93 9.36 -19.90
N GLU A 199 -33.00 9.05 -20.63
CA GLU A 199 -32.95 8.88 -22.09
C GLU A 199 -32.57 10.18 -22.79
N GLN A 200 -33.15 11.31 -22.37
CA GLN A 200 -32.81 12.62 -22.91
C GLN A 200 -31.36 13.02 -22.65
N VAL A 201 -30.80 12.66 -21.49
CA VAL A 201 -29.39 12.90 -21.19
C VAL A 201 -28.51 12.00 -22.05
N LEU A 202 -28.86 10.72 -22.21
CA LEU A 202 -28.10 9.76 -22.99
C LEU A 202 -28.01 10.19 -24.47
N GLU A 203 -29.12 10.67 -25.04
CA GLU A 203 -29.17 11.17 -26.42
C GLU A 203 -28.24 12.38 -26.66
N ARG A 204 -28.05 13.22 -25.63
CA ARG A 204 -27.25 14.45 -25.71
C ARG A 204 -25.82 14.29 -25.21
N MET A 205 -25.51 13.19 -24.53
CA MET A 205 -24.21 12.98 -23.92
C MET A 205 -23.18 12.57 -24.99
N PRO A 206 -22.05 13.29 -25.11
CA PRO A 206 -20.99 12.87 -26.02
C PRO A 206 -20.39 11.55 -25.54
N TRP A 207 -19.96 10.72 -26.49
CA TRP A 207 -19.25 9.47 -26.19
C TRP A 207 -18.00 9.76 -25.33
N PRO A 208 -17.73 8.93 -24.30
CA PRO A 208 -16.56 9.11 -23.46
C PRO A 208 -15.29 8.97 -24.30
N ALA A 209 -14.27 9.77 -23.97
CA ALA A 209 -12.98 9.67 -24.61
C ALA A 209 -12.40 8.26 -24.42
N ARG A 210 -11.66 7.77 -25.44
CA ARG A 210 -10.96 6.49 -25.33
C ARG A 210 -9.96 6.53 -24.18
N PRO A 211 -9.79 5.42 -23.42
CA PRO A 211 -8.76 5.34 -22.40
C PRO A 211 -7.37 5.70 -22.96
N ALA A 212 -6.59 6.44 -22.18
CA ALA A 212 -5.23 6.77 -22.57
C ALA A 212 -4.42 5.48 -22.81
N ARG A 213 -3.67 5.43 -23.92
CA ARG A 213 -2.74 4.32 -24.17
C ARG A 213 -1.67 4.31 -23.07
N GLY A 214 -1.49 3.15 -22.44
CA GLY A 214 -0.45 2.97 -21.43
C GLY A 214 0.93 3.24 -22.02
N ARG A 215 1.77 3.98 -21.30
CA ARG A 215 3.17 4.19 -21.71
C ARG A 215 3.93 2.86 -21.59
N PRO A 216 4.80 2.50 -22.56
CA PRO A 216 5.66 1.34 -22.44
C PRO A 216 6.54 1.48 -21.20
N ARG A 217 6.65 0.41 -20.40
CA ARG A 217 7.55 0.40 -19.24
C ARG A 217 8.98 0.19 -19.75
N PRO A 218 9.98 0.96 -19.27
CA PRO A 218 11.37 0.70 -19.60
C PRO A 218 11.77 -0.69 -19.11
N ALA A 219 12.62 -1.39 -19.86
CA ALA A 219 13.19 -2.66 -19.44
C ALA A 219 13.93 -2.48 -18.11
N ARG A 220 13.64 -3.33 -17.12
CA ARG A 220 14.38 -3.35 -15.86
C ARG A 220 15.72 -4.04 -16.10
N GLN A 221 16.81 -3.36 -15.76
CA GLN A 221 18.12 -4.01 -15.73
C GLN A 221 18.16 -5.03 -14.59
N PRO A 222 18.79 -6.20 -14.79
CA PRO A 222 18.98 -7.17 -13.71
C PRO A 222 19.79 -6.56 -12.57
N TYR A 223 19.50 -6.96 -11.34
CA TYR A 223 20.11 -6.38 -10.16
C TYR A 223 21.53 -6.89 -9.91
N LEU A 224 21.85 -8.10 -10.36
CA LEU A 224 23.12 -8.80 -10.16
C LEU A 224 24.08 -8.68 -11.34
N VAL A 225 23.87 -7.73 -12.26
CA VAL A 225 24.86 -7.46 -13.33
C VAL A 225 26.18 -7.01 -12.68
N PRO A 226 27.31 -7.63 -13.00
CA PRO A 226 28.61 -7.21 -12.50
C PRO A 226 28.89 -5.75 -12.88
N VAL A 227 29.53 -4.99 -11.99
CA VAL A 227 30.08 -3.69 -12.36
C VAL A 227 31.31 -3.96 -13.23
N ALA A 228 31.37 -3.37 -14.43
CA ALA A 228 32.59 -3.43 -15.25
C ALA A 228 33.75 -2.82 -14.47
N ALA A 229 34.88 -3.52 -14.42
CA ALA A 229 36.11 -3.06 -13.78
C ALA A 229 36.64 -1.78 -14.43
#